data_AF-A0A2N2KGH7-F1
#
_entry.id   AF-A0A2N2KGH7-F1
#
_cell.length_a   1.000
_cell.length_b   1.000
_cell.length_c   1.000
_cell.angle_alpha   90.00
_cell.angle_beta   90.00
_cell.angle_gamma   90.00
#
_symmetry.space_group_name_H-M   'P 1'
#
loop_
_entity.id
_entity.type
_entity.pdbx_description
1 polymer ?
#
loop_
_entity_poly.entity_id
_entity_poly.type
_entity_poly.pdbx_seq_one_letter_code
_entity_poly.pdbx_strand_id
1 'polypeptide(L)'
;MPVSSVKENAIAQRMLELGVAESDLEETFIRSSGPGGQKVNKTSSCVYLLHIPTGLSVKCQRERSQSLNRHLARRLLLDKIERLQKGFVEEEKEKIEKIRRQKRKRSKRAKEKILTEKHHQTEKKVLRGKITIEE
;
A
#
# COMPACT_ATOMS: atom_id res chain seq x y z
N MET A 1 8.95 8.61 31.94
CA MET A 1 9.88 9.61 31.41
C MET A 1 9.18 10.36 30.29
N PRO A 2 9.28 11.69 30.22
CA PRO A 2 8.82 12.44 29.07
C PRO A 2 9.63 12.03 27.83
N VAL A 3 9.02 12.15 26.66
CA VAL A 3 9.72 11.90 25.40
C VAL A 3 10.65 13.09 25.14
N SER A 4 11.80 12.85 24.51
CA SER A 4 12.70 13.95 24.13
C SER A 4 12.00 14.90 23.15
N SER A 5 12.17 16.21 23.35
CA SER A 5 11.62 17.27 22.51
C SER A 5 11.95 17.10 21.02
N VAL A 6 13.14 16.56 20.71
CA VAL A 6 13.57 16.26 19.33
C VAL A 6 12.61 15.27 18.66
N LYS A 7 12.16 14.24 19.39
CA LYS A 7 11.27 13.21 18.85
C LYS A 7 9.85 13.74 18.66
N GLU A 8 9.40 14.62 19.55
CA GLU A 8 8.07 15.25 19.45
C GLU A 8 8.01 16.19 18.24
N ASN A 9 9.05 17.02 18.05
CA ASN A 9 9.17 17.91 16.89
C ASN A 9 9.20 17.13 15.57
N ALA A 10 9.91 15.99 15.52
CA ALA A 10 9.95 15.14 14.33
C ALA A 10 8.56 14.55 13.98
N ILE A 11 7.72 14.26 14.99
CA ILE A 11 6.34 13.84 14.74
C ILE A 11 5.51 15.02 14.22
N ALA A 12 5.63 16.20 14.83
CA ALA A 12 4.89 17.39 14.39
C ALA A 12 5.22 17.76 12.93
N GLN A 13 6.49 17.69 12.54
CA GLN A 13 6.90 17.89 11.15
C GLN A 13 6.26 16.87 10.20
N ARG A 14 6.29 15.57 10.56
CA ARG A 14 5.61 14.53 9.76
C ARG A 14 4.10 14.71 9.66
N MET A 15 3.45 15.19 10.73
CA MET A 15 2.02 15.50 10.71
C MET A 15 1.73 16.62 9.70
N LEU A 16 2.56 17.65 9.67
CA LEU A 16 2.45 18.76 8.72
C LEU A 16 2.67 18.30 7.27
N GLU A 17 3.66 17.45 7.01
CA GLU A 17 3.91 16.86 5.68
C GLU A 17 2.71 16.02 5.17
N LEU A 18 2.06 15.28 6.07
CA LEU A 18 0.90 14.44 5.75
C LEU A 18 -0.43 15.20 5.78
N GLY A 19 -0.42 16.49 6.14
CA GLY A 19 -1.63 17.32 6.26
C GLY A 19 -2.55 16.91 7.40
N VAL A 20 -2.04 16.30 8.47
CA VAL A 20 -2.80 15.85 9.64
C VAL A 20 -2.74 16.92 10.72
N ALA A 21 -3.90 17.45 11.14
CA ALA A 21 -3.97 18.38 12.26
C ALA A 21 -4.09 17.63 13.61
N GLU A 22 -3.59 18.21 14.70
CA GLU A 22 -3.79 17.64 16.03
C GLU A 22 -5.26 17.66 16.48
N SER A 23 -6.07 18.58 15.93
CA SER A 23 -7.52 18.68 16.19
C SER A 23 -8.30 17.47 15.70
N ASP A 24 -7.77 16.78 14.70
CA ASP A 24 -8.47 15.68 14.01
C ASP A 24 -8.20 14.33 14.69
N LEU A 25 -7.42 14.35 15.77
CA LEU A 25 -7.00 13.18 16.54
C LEU A 25 -7.78 13.10 17.84
N GLU A 26 -8.60 12.07 17.97
CA GLU A 26 -9.21 11.70 19.24
C GLU A 26 -8.31 10.70 19.97
N GLU A 27 -7.77 11.11 21.12
CA GLU A 27 -7.03 10.23 22.02
C GLU A 27 -7.90 9.73 23.17
N THR A 28 -7.88 8.42 23.40
CA THR A 28 -8.55 7.78 24.54
C THR A 28 -7.58 6.86 25.26
N PHE A 29 -7.55 6.94 26.59
CA PHE A 29 -6.70 6.08 27.42
C PHE A 29 -7.50 4.89 27.93
N ILE A 30 -7.09 3.70 27.53
CA ILE A 30 -7.74 2.45 27.89
C ILE A 30 -6.82 1.59 28.76
N ARG A 31 -7.41 0.64 29.47
CA ARG A 31 -6.63 -0.38 30.19
C ARG A 31 -6.00 -1.33 29.18
N SER A 32 -4.75 -1.67 29.44
CA SER A 32 -4.02 -2.63 28.60
C SER A 32 -4.63 -4.02 28.79
N SER A 33 -4.67 -4.81 27.72
CA SER A 33 -5.18 -6.18 27.75
C SER A 33 -4.02 -7.17 27.72
N GLY A 34 -4.11 -8.26 28.49
CA GLY A 34 -3.13 -9.36 28.48
C GLY A 34 -2.70 -9.82 29.87
N PRO A 35 -1.87 -10.88 29.95
CA PRO A 35 -1.31 -11.34 31.22
C PRO A 35 -0.45 -10.21 31.84
N GLY A 36 -0.77 -9.84 33.07
CA GLY A 36 -0.12 -8.71 33.73
C GLY A 36 -0.34 -8.70 35.23
N GLY A 37 0.52 -7.95 35.93
CA GLY A 37 0.37 -7.71 37.38
C GLY A 37 -0.57 -6.55 37.69
N GLN A 38 -0.62 -6.17 38.98
CA GLN A 38 -1.50 -5.09 39.46
C GLN A 38 -1.44 -3.80 38.63
N LYS A 39 -0.27 -3.44 38.11
CA LYS A 39 -0.12 -2.20 37.34
C LYS A 39 -0.88 -2.20 36.01
N VAL A 40 -0.89 -3.34 35.30
CA VAL A 40 -1.61 -3.47 34.01
C VAL A 40 -3.12 -3.35 34.24
N ASN A 41 -3.62 -3.92 35.34
CA ASN A 41 -5.04 -3.92 35.68
C ASN A 41 -5.53 -2.55 36.21
N LYS A 42 -4.69 -1.83 36.94
CA LYS A 42 -5.08 -0.55 37.58
C LYS A 42 -4.78 0.68 36.72
N THR A 43 -3.78 0.63 35.84
CA THR A 43 -3.31 1.82 35.09
C THR A 43 -3.82 1.80 33.65
N SER A 44 -4.45 2.89 33.21
CA SER A 44 -4.84 3.12 31.80
C SER A 44 -3.64 3.57 30.95
N SER A 45 -2.64 2.70 30.82
CA SER A 45 -1.42 3.01 30.06
C SER A 45 -1.56 2.84 28.56
N CYS A 46 -2.60 2.16 28.07
CA CYS A 46 -2.79 1.91 26.65
C CYS A 46 -3.46 3.12 25.99
N VAL A 47 -2.91 3.54 24.85
CA VAL A 47 -3.43 4.66 24.07
C VAL A 47 -4.20 4.11 22.88
N TYR A 48 -5.45 4.53 22.75
CA TYR A 48 -6.25 4.40 21.55
C TYR A 48 -6.28 5.77 20.88
N LEU A 49 -5.88 5.81 19.60
CA LEU A 49 -5.82 7.02 18.81
C LEU A 49 -6.67 6.82 17.56
N LEU A 50 -7.63 7.70 17.35
CA LEU A 50 -8.52 7.72 16.19
C LEU A 50 -8.27 9.00 15.39
N HIS A 51 -8.10 8.85 14.09
CA HIS A 51 -8.09 9.97 13.15
C HIS A 51 -9.48 10.10 12.53
N ILE A 52 -10.20 11.17 12.90
CA ILE A 52 -11.59 11.40 12.50
C ILE A 52 -11.77 11.39 10.96
N PRO A 53 -11.00 12.17 10.17
CA PRO A 53 -11.29 12.32 8.75
C PRO A 53 -10.99 11.07 7.92
N THR A 54 -10.00 10.24 8.31
CA THR A 54 -9.73 8.98 7.61
C THR A 54 -10.40 7.76 8.26
N GLY A 55 -11.01 7.91 9.43
CA GLY A 55 -11.57 6.80 10.21
C GLY A 55 -10.52 5.76 10.68
N LEU A 56 -9.23 6.10 10.63
CA LEU A 56 -8.16 5.17 10.98
C LEU A 56 -7.95 5.17 12.49
N SER A 57 -7.93 3.97 13.08
CA SER A 57 -7.62 3.81 14.48
C SER A 57 -6.34 2.99 14.72
N VAL A 58 -5.66 3.31 15.82
CA VAL A 58 -4.47 2.61 16.30
C VAL A 58 -4.56 2.43 17.82
N LYS A 59 -4.26 1.22 18.28
CA LYS A 59 -4.09 0.91 19.70
C LYS A 59 -2.62 0.62 19.97
N CYS A 60 -2.04 1.24 20.99
CA CYS A 60 -0.66 1.01 21.41
C CYS A 60 -0.56 0.73 22.92
N GLN A 61 0.03 -0.41 23.28
CA GLN A 61 0.28 -0.85 24.67
C GLN A 61 1.70 -1.41 24.87
N ARG A 62 2.69 -0.89 24.13
CA ARG A 62 4.06 -1.43 24.11
C ARG A 62 4.82 -1.15 25.41
N GLU A 63 4.71 0.06 25.90
CA GLU A 63 5.48 0.54 27.04
C GLU A 63 4.63 0.65 28.30
N ARG A 64 5.31 0.61 29.46
CA ARG A 64 4.68 0.84 30.78
C ARG A 64 4.22 2.29 30.98
N SER A 65 4.72 3.22 30.15
CA SER A 65 4.50 4.66 30.24
C SER A 65 3.53 5.15 29.17
N GLN A 66 2.51 5.90 29.58
CA GLN A 66 1.48 6.47 28.71
C GLN A 66 2.06 7.46 27.68
N SER A 67 3.01 8.31 28.07
CA SER A 67 3.65 9.28 27.16
C SER A 67 4.37 8.61 26.00
N LEU A 68 5.12 7.54 26.29
CA LEU A 68 5.79 6.74 25.27
C LEU A 68 4.77 6.04 24.35
N ASN A 69 3.70 5.49 24.92
CA ASN A 69 2.64 4.89 24.12
C ASN A 69 1.92 5.92 23.23
N ARG A 70 1.73 7.16 23.69
CA ARG A 70 1.14 8.24 22.89
C ARG A 70 2.03 8.58 21.69
N HIS A 71 3.33 8.75 21.90
CA HIS A 71 4.31 8.98 20.83
C HIS A 71 4.33 7.84 19.81
N LEU A 72 4.34 6.59 20.29
CA LEU A 72 4.30 5.42 19.43
C LEU A 72 2.99 5.29 18.66
N ALA A 73 1.85 5.59 19.29
CA ALA A 73 0.55 5.59 18.64
C ALA A 73 0.49 6.62 17.51
N ARG A 74 0.96 7.85 17.74
CA ARG A 74 1.05 8.90 16.70
C ARG A 74 1.93 8.47 15.53
N ARG A 75 3.11 7.91 15.80
CA ARG A 75 4.00 7.38 14.75
C ARG A 75 3.31 6.30 13.90
N LEU A 76 2.71 5.31 14.57
CA LEU A 76 2.03 4.21 13.88
C LEU A 76 0.82 4.68 13.06
N LEU A 77 0.10 5.69 13.53
CA LEU A 77 -1.01 6.28 12.80
C LEU A 77 -0.52 6.96 11.52
N LEU A 78 0.56 7.76 11.62
CA LEU A 78 1.16 8.42 10.45
C LEU A 78 1.68 7.42 9.43
N ASP A 79 2.36 6.35 9.88
CA ASP A 79 2.83 5.29 8.98
C ASP A 79 1.65 4.60 8.26
N LYS A 80 0.49 4.44 8.91
CA LYS A 80 -0.72 3.93 8.26
C LYS A 80 -1.30 4.90 7.22
N ILE A 81 -1.34 6.19 7.54
CA ILE A 81 -1.82 7.24 6.62
C ILE A 81 -0.91 7.30 5.39
N GLU A 82 0.40 7.30 5.59
CA GLU A 82 1.39 7.31 4.52
C GLU A 82 1.26 6.09 3.61
N ARG A 83 1.05 4.89 4.18
CA ARG A 83 0.79 3.67 3.40
C ARG A 83 -0.49 3.74 2.60
N LEU A 84 -1.56 4.32 3.14
CA LEU A 84 -2.78 4.53 2.39
C LEU A 84 -2.53 5.45 1.19
N GLN A 85 -1.91 6.62 1.42
CA GLN A 85 -1.59 7.57 0.36
C GLN A 85 -0.70 6.94 -0.73
N LYS A 86 0.35 6.19 -0.33
CA LYS A 86 1.24 5.49 -1.26
C LYS A 86 0.53 4.36 -2.00
N GLY A 87 -0.30 3.59 -1.30
CA GLY A 87 -1.09 2.49 -1.89
C GLY A 87 -2.03 2.99 -2.98
N PHE A 88 -2.71 4.12 -2.78
CA PHE A 88 -3.52 4.74 -3.84
C PHE A 88 -2.68 5.08 -5.08
N VAL A 89 -1.50 5.67 -4.89
CA VAL A 89 -0.59 6.02 -6.00
C VAL A 89 -0.07 4.78 -6.72
N GLU A 90 0.26 3.71 -5.99
CA GLU A 90 0.71 2.44 -6.56
C GLU A 90 -0.41 1.76 -7.35
N GLU A 91 -1.62 1.69 -6.80
CA GLU A 91 -2.78 1.14 -7.51
C GLU A 91 -3.11 1.91 -8.80
N GLU A 92 -3.04 3.24 -8.78
CA GLU A 92 -3.21 4.05 -9.98
C GLU A 92 -2.13 3.75 -11.02
N LYS A 93 -0.86 3.66 -10.59
CA LYS A 93 0.26 3.29 -11.47
C LYS A 93 0.05 1.91 -12.08
N GLU A 94 -0.39 0.93 -11.29
CA GLU A 94 -0.67 -0.42 -11.78
C GLU A 94 -1.83 -0.43 -12.79
N LYS A 95 -2.90 0.34 -12.56
CA LYS A 95 -4.01 0.51 -13.51
C LYS A 95 -3.51 1.10 -14.82
N ILE A 96 -2.71 2.16 -14.77
CA ILE A 96 -2.10 2.80 -15.94
C ILE A 96 -1.18 1.82 -16.67
N GLU A 97 -0.35 1.08 -15.95
CA GLU A 97 0.55 0.09 -16.54
C GLU A 97 -0.22 -1.05 -17.20
N LYS A 98 -1.30 -1.53 -16.58
CA LYS A 98 -2.18 -2.55 -17.15
C LYS A 98 -2.80 -2.08 -18.47
N ILE A 99 -3.30 -0.85 -18.51
CA ILE A 99 -3.82 -0.24 -19.75
C ILE A 99 -2.71 -0.14 -20.80
N ARG A 100 -1.50 0.29 -20.41
CA ARG A 100 -0.34 0.40 -21.30
C ARG A 100 0.07 -0.97 -21.86
N ARG A 101 0.05 -2.02 -21.03
CA ARG A 101 0.33 -3.42 -21.44
C ARG A 101 -0.73 -3.92 -22.42
N GLN A 102 -2.02 -3.66 -22.16
CA GLN A 102 -3.11 -4.04 -23.07
C GLN A 102 -3.01 -3.33 -24.43
N LYS A 103 -2.69 -2.03 -24.43
CA LYS A 103 -2.54 -1.24 -25.66
C LYS A 103 -1.17 -1.40 -26.33
N ARG A 104 -0.28 -2.25 -25.81
CA ARG A 104 1.09 -2.39 -26.30
C ARG A 104 1.09 -3.01 -27.70
N LYS A 105 1.56 -2.26 -28.69
CA LYS A 105 1.77 -2.77 -30.05
C LYS A 105 2.86 -3.85 -30.05
N ARG A 106 2.64 -4.94 -30.80
CA ARG A 106 3.66 -5.98 -31.02
C ARG A 106 4.91 -5.35 -31.67
N SER A 107 6.09 -5.84 -31.29
CA SER A 107 7.36 -5.39 -31.86
C SER A 107 7.45 -5.71 -33.36
N LYS A 108 8.28 -4.96 -34.09
CA LYS A 108 8.49 -5.16 -35.53
C LYS A 108 8.94 -6.60 -35.83
N ARG A 109 9.92 -7.09 -35.07
CA ARG A 109 10.42 -8.48 -35.16
C ARG A 109 9.32 -9.53 -34.92
N ALA A 110 8.43 -9.32 -33.95
CA ALA A 110 7.32 -10.25 -33.71
C ALA A 110 6.32 -10.25 -34.87
N LYS A 111 6.06 -9.09 -35.48
CA LYS A 111 5.21 -8.99 -36.68
C LYS A 111 5.83 -9.69 -37.88
N GLU A 112 7.13 -9.49 -38.12
CA GLU A 112 7.87 -10.14 -39.20
C GLU A 112 7.85 -11.66 -39.05
N LYS A 113 8.09 -12.19 -37.84
CA LYS A 113 8.01 -13.63 -37.57
C LYS A 113 6.62 -14.21 -37.89
N ILE A 114 5.56 -13.53 -37.45
CA ILE A 114 4.18 -13.95 -37.76
C ILE A 114 3.93 -13.97 -39.28
N LEU A 115 4.46 -12.97 -40.00
CA LEU A 115 4.31 -12.90 -41.45
C LEU A 115 5.01 -14.08 -42.13
N THR A 116 6.26 -14.38 -41.75
CA THR A 116 7.00 -15.52 -42.29
C THR A 116 6.29 -16.85 -42.02
N GLU A 117 5.75 -17.02 -40.80
CA GLU A 117 5.00 -18.24 -40.44
C GLU A 117 3.72 -18.39 -41.29
N LYS A 118 3.02 -17.28 -41.56
CA LYS A 118 1.84 -17.27 -42.43
C LYS A 118 2.17 -17.64 -43.87
N HIS A 119 3.26 -17.10 -44.43
CA HIS A 119 3.72 -17.46 -45.77
C HIS A 119 4.02 -18.96 -45.85
N HIS A 120 4.79 -19.47 -44.89
CA HIS A 120 5.14 -20.89 -44.84
C HIS A 120 3.92 -21.81 -44.73
N GLN A 121 2.91 -21.41 -43.94
CA GLN A 121 1.68 -22.20 -43.85
C GLN A 121 0.84 -22.17 -45.13
N THR A 122 0.89 -21.06 -45.87
CA THR A 122 0.22 -20.94 -47.17
C THR A 122 0.88 -21.85 -48.19
N GLU A 123 2.21 -21.85 -48.29
CA GLU A 123 2.99 -22.76 -49.14
C GLU A 123 2.65 -24.23 -48.86
N LYS A 124 2.61 -24.61 -47.58
CA LYS A 124 2.19 -25.98 -47.17
C LYS A 124 0.78 -26.33 -47.61
N LYS A 125 -0.16 -25.39 -47.59
CA LYS A 125 -1.55 -25.63 -48.02
C LYS A 125 -1.65 -25.80 -49.54
N VAL A 126 -0.92 -25.00 -50.30
CA VAL A 126 -0.84 -25.12 -51.77
C VAL A 126 -0.29 -26.50 -52.16
N LEU A 127 0.80 -26.92 -51.53
CA LEU A 127 1.40 -28.24 -51.76
C LEU A 127 0.48 -29.42 -51.39
N ARG A 128 -0.46 -29.21 -50.46
CA ARG A 128 -1.50 -30.19 -50.09
C ARG A 128 -2.77 -30.06 -50.94
N GLY A 129 -2.81 -29.10 -51.86
CA GLY A 129 -3.94 -28.88 -52.76
C GLY A 129 -4.17 -30.10 -53.64
N LYS A 130 -5.41 -30.28 -54.08
CA LYS A 130 -5.80 -31.40 -54.93
C LYS A 130 -5.09 -31.26 -56.27
N ILE A 131 -4.23 -32.21 -56.60
CA ILE A 131 -3.56 -32.24 -57.90
C ILE A 131 -4.61 -32.61 -58.93
N THR A 132 -4.93 -31.66 -59.81
CA THR A 132 -5.74 -31.91 -61.00
C THR A 132 -4.80 -32.46 -62.06
N ILE A 133 -4.98 -33.73 -62.41
CA ILE A 133 -4.29 -34.35 -63.55
C ILE A 133 -5.17 -33.99 -64.75
N GLU A 134 -4.71 -33.08 -65.59
CA GLU A 134 -5.35 -32.84 -66.89
C GLU A 134 -5.00 -34.03 -67.79
N GLU A 135 -6.04 -34.66 -68.34
CA GLU A 135 -5.97 -35.77 -69.32
C GLU A 135 -5.43 -35.31 -70.68
#